data_AF-A0AAC8XW71-F1
#
_entry.id   AF-A0AAC8XW71-F1
#
_cell.length_a   1.000
_cell.length_b   1.000
_cell.length_c   1.000
_cell.angle_alpha   90.00
_cell.angle_beta   90.00
_cell.angle_gamma   90.00
#
_symmetry.space_group_name_H-M   'P 1'
#
loop_
_entity.id
_entity.type
_entity.pdbx_description
1 polymer ?
#
loop_
_entity_poly.entity_id
_entity_poly.type
_entity_poly.pdbx_seq_one_letter_code
_entity_poly.pdbx_strand_id
1 'polypeptide(L)'
;MGNAQEIPSFNVTNAQKVELLLDILSTKKAEFEEGMTEYALISQLKSPPYQLFNDNALRDPLALFNTHFILFHALYLLRNLWRDALVGELDIHTTRIVLLPLKSSAQSNGESNTTTLGKSDSLADYYLNWQNLTSTGEADVEALLNSFWQRMTGADPVFDSKESIEQCHTLLNLDESVSITLAILKRHYRKQLATVHPDKGGSHEAAQNVISAYQTLLRYYGL
;
A
#
# COMPACT_ATOMS: atom_id res chain seq x y z
N MET A 1 -26.10 4.91 7.84
CA MET A 1 -25.59 3.57 7.49
C MET A 1 -24.54 3.81 6.43
N GLY A 2 -23.27 3.93 6.84
CA GLY A 2 -22.16 4.18 5.92
C GLY A 2 -21.87 2.90 5.15
N ASN A 3 -21.96 2.98 3.82
CA ASN A 3 -21.52 1.90 2.96
C ASN A 3 -20.03 1.69 3.23
N ALA A 4 -19.67 0.50 3.73
CA ALA A 4 -18.33 -0.02 3.51
C ALA A 4 -18.10 0.08 2.00
N GLN A 5 -17.12 0.88 1.57
CA GLN A 5 -16.72 0.91 0.17
C GLN A 5 -16.24 -0.50 -0.15
N GLU A 6 -17.13 -1.29 -0.75
CA GLU A 6 -16.81 -2.60 -1.28
C GLU A 6 -15.71 -2.37 -2.30
N ILE A 7 -14.51 -2.81 -1.94
CA ILE A 7 -13.46 -3.10 -2.90
C ILE A 7 -14.16 -3.92 -4.00
N PRO A 8 -14.09 -3.50 -5.29
CA PRO A 8 -14.62 -4.30 -6.39
C PRO A 8 -14.25 -5.77 -6.19
N SER A 9 -15.05 -6.70 -6.70
CA SER A 9 -14.72 -8.12 -6.69
C SER A 9 -13.50 -8.39 -7.60
N PHE A 10 -12.34 -7.87 -7.22
CA PHE A 10 -11.07 -8.18 -7.80
C PHE A 10 -10.81 -9.65 -7.57
N ASN A 11 -10.13 -10.28 -8.52
CA ASN A 11 -9.42 -11.49 -8.20
C ASN A 11 -8.50 -11.24 -6.98
N VAL A 12 -8.52 -12.19 -6.06
CA VAL A 12 -7.87 -12.16 -4.74
C VAL A 12 -6.42 -11.65 -4.83
N THR A 13 -5.72 -11.96 -5.92
CA THR A 13 -4.36 -11.52 -6.21
C THR A 13 -4.17 -10.00 -6.27
N ASN A 14 -5.07 -9.26 -6.92
CA ASN A 14 -4.94 -7.81 -7.04
C ASN A 14 -5.26 -7.11 -5.73
N ALA A 15 -6.30 -7.59 -5.02
CA ALA A 15 -6.64 -7.12 -3.70
C ALA A 15 -5.47 -7.32 -2.71
N GLN A 16 -4.82 -8.49 -2.73
CA GLN A 16 -3.63 -8.74 -1.91
C GLN A 16 -2.48 -7.76 -2.20
N LYS A 17 -2.23 -7.41 -3.46
CA LYS A 17 -1.15 -6.48 -3.82
C LYS A 17 -1.44 -5.06 -3.37
N VAL A 18 -2.70 -4.62 -3.46
CA VAL A 18 -3.14 -3.32 -2.92
C VAL A 18 -3.06 -3.31 -1.38
N GLU A 19 -3.51 -4.37 -0.71
CA GLU A 19 -3.36 -4.50 0.74
C GLU A 19 -1.88 -4.41 1.17
N LEU A 20 -0.99 -5.13 0.47
CA LEU A 20 0.44 -5.10 0.75
C LEU A 20 1.04 -3.70 0.56
N LEU A 21 0.66 -3.00 -0.52
CA LEU A 21 1.08 -1.62 -0.74
C LEU A 21 0.60 -0.72 0.40
N LEU A 22 -0.67 -0.85 0.81
CA LEU A 22 -1.24 -0.11 1.92
C LEU A 22 -0.50 -0.37 3.24
N ASP A 23 -0.19 -1.63 3.54
CA ASP A 23 0.60 -2.03 4.72
C ASP A 23 2.01 -1.44 4.70
N ILE A 24 2.65 -1.36 3.53
CA ILE A 24 3.95 -0.68 3.38
C ILE A 24 3.80 0.82 3.68
N LEU A 25 2.81 1.48 3.06
CA LEU A 25 2.61 2.92 3.23
C LEU A 25 2.29 3.27 4.69
N SER A 26 1.55 2.43 5.42
CA SER A 26 1.25 2.69 6.84
C SER A 26 2.51 2.76 7.72
N THR A 27 3.58 2.06 7.35
CA THR A 27 4.86 2.07 8.08
C THR A 27 5.70 3.33 7.84
N LYS A 28 5.27 4.22 6.94
CA LYS A 28 6.00 5.43 6.51
C LYS A 28 5.50 6.70 7.18
N LYS A 29 4.76 6.59 8.29
CA LYS A 29 4.15 7.73 8.99
C LYS A 29 5.12 8.90 9.22
N ALA A 30 6.31 8.64 9.78
CA ALA A 30 7.30 9.68 10.04
C ALA A 30 7.78 10.41 8.76
N GLU A 31 7.98 9.67 7.67
CA GLU A 31 8.34 10.25 6.37
C GLU A 31 7.21 11.14 5.82
N PHE A 32 5.95 10.75 6.05
CA PHE A 32 4.82 11.58 5.68
C PHE A 32 4.66 12.81 6.59
N GLU A 33 5.01 12.75 7.87
CA GLU A 33 5.04 13.93 8.75
C GLU A 33 6.06 14.98 8.26
N GLU A 34 7.22 14.55 7.74
CA GLU A 34 8.20 15.43 7.09
C GLU A 34 7.74 15.89 5.70
N GLY A 35 6.98 15.04 5.03
CA GLY A 35 6.41 15.23 3.71
C GLY A 35 7.36 14.83 2.59
N MET A 36 6.85 14.06 1.62
CA MET A 36 7.64 13.48 0.54
C MET A 36 6.99 13.68 -0.83
N THR A 37 7.77 13.60 -1.92
CA THR A 37 7.22 13.67 -3.28
C THR A 37 6.73 12.30 -3.74
N GLU A 38 5.80 12.28 -4.71
CA GLU A 38 5.40 11.04 -5.38
C GLU A 38 6.62 10.29 -5.96
N TYR A 39 7.53 11.02 -6.62
CA TYR A 39 8.73 10.44 -7.20
C TYR A 39 9.62 9.77 -6.15
N ALA A 40 9.81 10.41 -4.99
CA ALA A 40 10.58 9.83 -3.89
C ALA A 40 9.91 8.56 -3.37
N LEU A 41 8.59 8.57 -3.21
CA LEU A 41 7.82 7.41 -2.76
C LEU A 41 7.91 6.24 -3.73
N ILE A 42 7.70 6.49 -5.03
CA ILE A 42 7.84 5.46 -6.07
C ILE A 42 9.28 4.92 -6.09
N SER A 43 10.29 5.79 -5.97
CA SER A 43 11.70 5.38 -5.96
C SER A 43 12.01 4.42 -4.80
N GLN A 44 11.47 4.68 -3.61
CA GLN A 44 11.62 3.76 -2.47
C GLN A 44 10.88 2.44 -2.69
N LEU A 45 9.67 2.48 -3.25
CA LEU A 45 8.87 1.27 -3.52
C LEU A 45 9.48 0.38 -4.62
N LYS A 46 10.31 0.96 -5.49
CA LYS A 46 11.10 0.22 -6.49
C LYS A 46 12.33 -0.47 -5.90
N SER A 47 12.96 0.13 -4.91
CA SER A 47 14.21 -0.39 -4.34
C SER A 47 13.98 -1.54 -3.35
N PRO A 48 15.00 -2.37 -3.08
CA PRO A 48 14.98 -3.26 -1.93
C PRO A 48 14.65 -2.47 -0.65
N PRO A 49 13.85 -3.02 0.26
CA PRO A 49 13.39 -4.42 0.29
C PRO A 49 12.05 -4.69 -0.41
N TYR A 50 11.34 -3.66 -0.88
CA TYR A 50 9.94 -3.81 -1.32
C TYR A 50 9.80 -4.35 -2.74
N GLN A 51 10.60 -3.81 -3.68
CA GLN A 51 10.61 -4.17 -5.11
C GLN A 51 9.18 -4.35 -5.70
N LEU A 52 8.24 -3.52 -5.28
CA LEU A 52 6.83 -3.60 -5.73
C LEU A 52 6.65 -3.12 -7.16
N PHE A 53 7.52 -2.21 -7.58
CA PHE A 53 7.54 -1.63 -8.92
C PHE A 53 8.89 -1.92 -9.57
N ASN A 54 8.89 -2.23 -10.86
CA ASN A 54 10.12 -2.43 -11.62
C ASN A 54 10.66 -1.11 -12.20
N ASP A 55 11.78 -1.17 -12.90
CA ASP A 55 12.36 -0.01 -13.58
C ASP A 55 11.51 0.59 -14.70
N ASN A 56 10.52 -0.16 -15.21
CA ASN A 56 9.61 0.30 -16.23
C ASN A 56 8.43 1.10 -15.68
N ALA A 57 8.22 1.13 -14.36
CA ALA A 57 7.16 1.87 -13.67
C ALA A 57 7.01 3.33 -14.11
N LEU A 58 8.13 3.97 -14.46
CA LEU A 58 8.21 5.39 -14.82
C LEU A 58 8.65 5.63 -16.28
N ARG A 59 8.71 4.58 -17.12
CA ARG A 59 9.29 4.67 -18.47
C ARG A 59 8.26 4.80 -19.59
N ASP A 60 7.14 4.10 -19.50
CA ASP A 60 6.08 4.19 -20.51
C ASP A 60 4.85 4.94 -19.96
N PRO A 61 4.13 5.73 -20.78
CA PRO A 61 3.02 6.56 -20.31
C PRO A 61 1.90 5.79 -19.60
N LEU A 62 1.62 4.56 -20.04
CA LEU A 62 0.56 3.73 -19.47
C LEU A 62 1.00 3.15 -18.12
N ALA A 63 2.24 2.67 -18.01
CA ALA A 63 2.82 2.21 -16.76
C ALA A 63 2.91 3.34 -15.73
N LEU A 64 3.28 4.55 -16.16
CA LEU A 64 3.30 5.72 -15.30
C LEU A 64 1.90 6.05 -14.79
N PHE A 65 0.90 6.11 -15.69
CA PHE A 65 -0.49 6.34 -15.31
C PHE A 65 -1.01 5.29 -14.33
N ASN A 66 -0.78 4.00 -14.61
CA ASN A 66 -1.23 2.91 -13.74
C ASN A 66 -0.53 2.93 -12.37
N THR A 67 0.78 3.20 -12.36
CA THR A 67 1.56 3.33 -11.11
C THR A 67 1.02 4.47 -10.27
N HIS A 68 0.84 5.63 -10.89
CA HIS A 68 0.26 6.81 -10.26
C HIS A 68 -1.14 6.50 -9.70
N PHE A 69 -2.03 5.92 -10.50
CA PHE A 69 -3.39 5.61 -10.10
C PHE A 69 -3.42 4.66 -8.89
N ILE A 70 -2.69 3.54 -8.95
CA ILE A 70 -2.68 2.52 -7.89
C ILE A 70 -2.06 3.09 -6.60
N LEU A 71 -0.98 3.87 -6.72
CA LEU A 71 -0.35 4.53 -5.57
C LEU A 71 -1.32 5.51 -4.92
N PHE A 72 -1.98 6.36 -5.71
CA PHE A 72 -2.92 7.34 -5.19
C PHE A 72 -4.16 6.67 -4.60
N HIS A 73 -4.66 5.61 -5.22
CA HIS A 73 -5.71 4.77 -4.64
C HIS A 73 -5.34 4.31 -3.22
N ALA A 74 -4.15 3.72 -3.06
CA ALA A 74 -3.68 3.26 -1.75
C ALA A 74 -3.46 4.42 -0.75
N LEU A 75 -2.98 5.58 -1.20
CA LEU A 75 -2.83 6.77 -0.35
C LEU A 75 -4.19 7.30 0.12
N TYR A 76 -5.22 7.32 -0.72
CA TYR A 76 -6.56 7.73 -0.32
C TYR A 76 -7.22 6.72 0.63
N LEU A 77 -6.98 5.42 0.45
CA LEU A 77 -7.36 4.40 1.45
C LEU A 77 -6.66 4.65 2.79
N LEU A 78 -5.35 4.92 2.77
CA LEU A 78 -4.57 5.21 3.98
C LEU A 78 -5.07 6.46 4.69
N ARG A 79 -5.38 7.52 3.92
CA ARG A 79 -5.98 8.75 4.45
C ARG A 79 -7.27 8.48 5.21
N ASN A 80 -8.17 7.67 4.64
CA ASN A 80 -9.42 7.30 5.31
C ASN A 80 -9.15 6.53 6.60
N LEU A 81 -8.24 5.55 6.56
CA LEU A 81 -7.85 4.78 7.75
C LEU A 81 -7.26 5.65 8.86
N TRP A 82 -6.36 6.57 8.52
CA TRP A 82 -5.76 7.48 9.49
C TRP A 82 -6.74 8.52 10.03
N ARG A 83 -7.70 8.96 9.21
CA ARG A 83 -8.77 9.85 9.67
C ARG A 83 -9.69 9.14 10.66
N ASP A 84 -10.10 7.91 10.35
CA ASP A 84 -10.94 7.08 11.23
C ASP A 84 -10.23 6.71 12.53
N ALA A 85 -8.92 6.47 12.47
CA ALA A 85 -8.07 6.17 13.62
C ALA A 85 -7.60 7.41 14.40
N LEU A 86 -8.03 8.62 14.00
CA LEU A 86 -7.63 9.89 14.61
C LEU A 86 -6.10 10.11 14.64
N VAL A 87 -5.40 9.61 13.62
CA VAL A 87 -3.95 9.79 13.45
C VAL A 87 -3.63 11.18 12.89
N GLY A 88 -4.39 11.62 11.89
CA GLY A 88 -4.15 12.87 11.18
C GLY A 88 -4.89 12.94 9.85
N GLU A 89 -4.60 14.00 9.09
CA GLU A 89 -5.12 14.23 7.75
C GLU A 89 -3.98 14.11 6.74
N LEU A 90 -3.98 13.07 5.92
CA LEU A 90 -2.99 12.91 4.85
C LEU A 90 -3.38 13.80 3.66
N ASP A 91 -2.61 14.86 3.44
CA ASP A 91 -2.74 15.76 2.31
C ASP A 91 -1.94 15.21 1.12
N ILE A 92 -2.61 14.99 -0.01
CA ILE A 92 -2.09 14.19 -1.13
C ILE A 92 -1.97 15.06 -2.37
N HIS A 93 -0.73 15.49 -2.67
CA HIS A 93 -0.36 16.13 -3.93
C HIS A 93 0.85 15.44 -4.55
N THR A 94 0.97 15.45 -5.88
CA THR A 94 2.10 14.85 -6.61
C THR A 94 3.45 15.43 -6.18
N THR A 95 3.49 16.74 -5.91
CA THR A 95 4.68 17.47 -5.48
C THR A 95 4.97 17.35 -3.99
N ARG A 96 3.96 17.00 -3.18
CA ARG A 96 4.10 16.88 -1.72
C ARG A 96 2.94 16.08 -1.13
N ILE A 97 3.25 14.92 -0.59
CA ILE A 97 2.37 14.07 0.21
C ILE A 97 2.79 14.28 1.66
N VAL A 98 1.89 14.78 2.51
CA VAL A 98 2.23 15.15 3.90
C VAL A 98 1.10 14.78 4.86
N LEU A 99 1.46 14.19 6.00
CA LEU A 99 0.54 13.92 7.10
C LEU A 99 0.45 15.14 8.01
N LEU A 100 -0.73 15.77 8.03
CA LEU A 100 -1.02 16.92 8.89
C LEU A 100 -1.62 16.44 10.23
N PRO A 101 -1.24 17.08 11.36
CA PRO A 101 -1.89 16.81 12.63
C PRO A 101 -3.40 17.06 12.55
N LEU A 102 -4.17 16.34 13.36
CA LEU A 102 -5.59 16.65 13.52
C LEU A 102 -5.74 18.10 13.97
N LYS A 103 -6.48 18.90 13.19
CA LYS A 103 -6.82 20.27 13.57
C LYS A 103 -7.63 20.19 14.87
N SER A 104 -7.00 20.57 15.99
CA SER A 104 -7.72 20.76 17.25
C SER A 104 -8.79 21.81 16.98
N SER A 105 -10.05 21.47 17.23
CA SER A 105 -11.18 22.39 17.13
C SER A 105 -11.09 23.40 18.28
N ALA A 106 -10.15 24.33 18.20
CA ALA A 106 -10.05 25.51 19.03
C ALA A 106 -9.81 26.70 18.11
N GLN A 107 -10.74 27.65 18.20
CA GLN A 107 -10.84 28.85 17.38
C GLN A 107 -9.53 29.65 17.33
N SER A 108 -9.15 30.12 16.15
CA SER A 108 -8.54 31.45 16.02
C SER A 108 -8.87 32.06 14.65
N ASN A 109 -9.27 33.31 14.72
CA ASN A 109 -9.73 34.16 13.65
C ASN A 109 -8.57 34.59 12.74
N GLY A 110 -8.86 34.75 11.45
CA GLY A 110 -8.12 35.66 10.57
C GLY A 110 -6.92 35.05 9.84
N GLU A 111 -7.21 34.25 8.81
CA GLU A 111 -6.65 34.37 7.45
C GLU A 111 -7.23 33.24 6.61
N SER A 112 -8.20 33.62 5.78
CA SER A 112 -9.06 32.70 5.03
C SER A 112 -8.30 32.10 3.84
N ASN A 113 -7.55 31.03 4.07
CA ASN A 113 -7.46 29.94 3.10
C ASN A 113 -8.39 28.81 3.56
N THR A 114 -9.67 29.17 3.57
CA THR A 114 -10.81 28.28 3.68
C THR A 114 -10.89 27.40 2.43
N THR A 115 -10.21 26.25 2.44
CA THR A 115 -10.71 25.09 1.69
C THR A 115 -11.90 24.51 2.45
N THR A 116 -13.02 25.22 2.30
CA THR A 116 -14.38 24.71 2.17
C THR A 116 -14.66 23.34 2.80
N LEU A 117 -15.20 23.36 4.03
CA LEU A 117 -16.19 22.36 4.43
C LEU A 117 -17.27 22.34 3.34
N GLY A 118 -17.41 21.22 2.63
CA GLY A 118 -18.56 20.95 1.76
C GLY A 118 -18.34 20.85 0.26
N LYS A 119 -17.09 20.84 -0.26
CA LYS A 119 -16.84 20.29 -1.60
C LYS A 119 -16.54 18.81 -1.45
N SER A 120 -17.34 17.96 -2.12
CA SER A 120 -16.97 16.58 -2.40
C SER A 120 -15.52 16.57 -2.86
N ASP A 121 -14.70 15.75 -2.20
CA ASP A 121 -13.30 15.61 -2.56
C ASP A 121 -13.24 14.84 -3.87
N SER A 122 -13.37 15.57 -4.99
CA SER A 122 -13.49 14.99 -6.33
C SER A 122 -12.29 14.13 -6.70
N LEU A 123 -11.12 14.39 -6.10
CA LEU A 123 -9.94 13.55 -6.29
C LEU A 123 -10.06 12.26 -5.49
N ALA A 124 -10.50 12.31 -4.22
CA ALA A 124 -10.79 11.09 -3.47
C ALA A 124 -11.85 10.22 -4.19
N ASP A 125 -12.95 10.84 -4.67
CA ASP A 125 -13.98 10.15 -5.44
C ASP A 125 -13.41 9.52 -6.72
N TYR A 126 -12.46 10.19 -7.37
CA TYR A 126 -11.79 9.68 -8.57
C TYR A 126 -10.89 8.48 -8.25
N TYR A 127 -9.95 8.60 -7.31
CA TYR A 127 -8.98 7.55 -7.05
C TYR A 127 -9.55 6.37 -6.29
N LEU A 128 -10.59 6.55 -5.45
CA LEU A 128 -11.27 5.44 -4.78
C LEU A 128 -12.17 4.63 -5.72
N ASN A 129 -12.47 5.16 -6.91
CA ASN A 129 -13.27 4.49 -7.93
C ASN A 129 -12.37 3.88 -9.02
N TRP A 130 -12.23 2.55 -8.98
CA TRP A 130 -11.41 1.79 -9.92
C TRP A 130 -11.89 1.81 -11.37
N GLN A 131 -13.16 2.12 -11.64
CA GLN A 131 -13.65 2.35 -12.99
C GLN A 131 -13.05 3.61 -13.63
N ASN A 132 -12.24 4.40 -12.92
CA ASN A 132 -11.45 5.47 -13.52
C ASN A 132 -10.07 5.01 -14.04
N LEU A 133 -9.66 3.76 -13.74
CA LEU A 133 -8.41 3.19 -14.26
C LEU A 133 -8.54 2.81 -15.74
N THR A 134 -9.72 2.36 -16.17
CA THR A 134 -10.06 2.13 -17.57
C THR A 134 -11.42 2.75 -17.87
N SER A 135 -11.65 3.26 -19.08
CA SER A 135 -12.97 3.76 -19.49
C SER A 135 -13.97 2.64 -19.81
N THR A 136 -13.68 1.41 -19.40
CA THR A 136 -14.38 0.18 -19.80
C THR A 136 -14.74 -0.66 -18.56
N GLY A 137 -15.45 -1.78 -18.73
CA GLY A 137 -16.06 -2.51 -17.61
C GLY A 137 -15.06 -3.14 -16.62
N GLU A 138 -15.58 -3.73 -15.55
CA GLU A 138 -14.79 -4.34 -14.46
C GLU A 138 -13.76 -5.39 -14.95
N ALA A 139 -14.12 -6.19 -15.97
CA ALA A 139 -13.22 -7.20 -16.53
C ALA A 139 -11.95 -6.59 -17.14
N ASP A 140 -12.02 -5.39 -17.70
CA ASP A 140 -10.87 -4.72 -18.29
C ASP A 140 -9.99 -4.09 -17.21
N VAL A 141 -10.59 -3.57 -16.13
CA VAL A 141 -9.84 -3.12 -14.94
C VAL A 141 -9.04 -4.29 -14.38
N GLU A 142 -9.67 -5.47 -14.26
CA GLU A 142 -9.00 -6.66 -13.75
C GLU A 142 -7.86 -7.12 -14.68
N ALA A 143 -8.10 -7.20 -16.00
CA ALA A 143 -7.09 -7.56 -16.98
C ALA A 143 -5.92 -6.56 -16.98
N LEU A 144 -6.20 -5.26 -16.88
CA LEU A 144 -5.20 -4.21 -16.77
C LEU A 144 -4.37 -4.40 -15.50
N LEU A 145 -4.98 -4.60 -14.34
CA LEU A 145 -4.27 -4.81 -13.08
C LEU A 145 -3.42 -6.09 -13.10
N ASN A 146 -3.95 -7.19 -13.63
CA ASN A 146 -3.21 -8.44 -13.79
C ASN A 146 -1.95 -8.20 -14.65
N SER A 147 -2.12 -7.55 -15.81
CA SER A 147 -1.01 -7.23 -16.72
C SER A 147 0.00 -6.26 -16.11
N PHE A 148 -0.48 -5.27 -15.35
CA PHE A 148 0.33 -4.30 -14.64
C PHE A 148 1.22 -5.01 -13.63
N TRP A 149 0.62 -5.82 -12.76
CA TRP A 149 1.39 -6.46 -11.71
C TRP A 149 2.31 -7.56 -12.24
N GLN A 150 1.92 -8.30 -13.28
CA GLN A 150 2.82 -9.23 -13.98
C GLN A 150 4.04 -8.52 -14.56
N ARG A 151 3.85 -7.31 -15.12
CA ARG A 151 4.96 -6.49 -15.61
C ARG A 151 5.83 -6.00 -14.45
N MET A 152 5.21 -5.56 -13.37
CA MET A 152 5.87 -4.89 -12.24
C MET A 152 6.64 -5.81 -11.31
N THR A 153 6.17 -7.05 -11.11
CA THR A 153 6.93 -8.08 -10.43
C THR A 153 7.91 -8.69 -11.44
N GLY A 154 9.20 -8.35 -11.36
CA GLY A 154 10.23 -8.88 -12.26
C GLY A 154 10.29 -10.43 -12.30
N ALA A 155 10.97 -10.95 -13.32
CA ALA A 155 11.04 -12.37 -13.69
C ALA A 155 11.47 -13.34 -12.57
N ASP A 156 11.10 -14.61 -12.81
CA ASP A 156 11.20 -15.87 -12.04
C ASP A 156 12.02 -15.93 -10.73
N PRO A 157 11.52 -16.73 -9.76
CA PRO A 157 12.09 -16.79 -8.41
C PRO A 157 13.50 -17.36 -8.41
N VAL A 158 14.47 -16.52 -8.02
CA VAL A 158 15.70 -17.00 -7.41
C VAL A 158 15.44 -17.05 -5.90
N PHE A 159 15.16 -18.24 -5.38
CA PHE A 159 15.18 -18.45 -3.94
C PHE A 159 16.64 -18.47 -3.51
N ASP A 160 17.07 -17.45 -2.78
CA ASP A 160 18.49 -17.24 -2.44
C ASP A 160 19.10 -18.43 -1.69
N SER A 161 18.30 -19.20 -0.94
CA SER A 161 18.66 -20.51 -0.37
C SER A 161 17.49 -21.12 0.42
N LYS A 162 17.58 -22.41 0.78
CA LYS A 162 16.69 -23.04 1.77
C LYS A 162 16.73 -22.31 3.12
N GLU A 163 17.92 -21.85 3.53
CA GLU A 163 18.13 -21.11 4.79
C GLU A 163 17.34 -19.80 4.80
N SER A 164 17.28 -19.08 3.68
CA SER A 164 16.46 -17.85 3.56
C SER A 164 14.97 -18.12 3.78
N ILE A 165 14.46 -19.25 3.28
CA ILE A 165 13.07 -19.64 3.48
C ILE A 165 12.80 -19.98 4.96
N GLU A 166 13.68 -20.76 5.60
CA GLU A 166 13.59 -21.10 7.03
C GLU A 166 13.60 -19.83 7.92
N GLN A 167 14.43 -18.83 7.56
CA GLN A 167 14.44 -17.52 8.22
C GLN A 167 13.12 -16.78 8.06
N CYS A 168 12.50 -16.80 6.87
CA CYS A 168 11.19 -16.19 6.63
C CYS A 168 10.09 -16.88 7.48
N HIS A 169 10.12 -18.21 7.57
CA HIS A 169 9.22 -18.97 8.45
C HIS A 169 9.38 -18.57 9.91
N THR A 170 10.62 -18.52 10.38
CA THR A 170 10.96 -18.10 11.75
C THR A 170 10.46 -16.69 12.03
N LEU A 171 10.72 -15.74 11.12
CA LEU A 171 10.31 -14.35 11.28
C LEU A 171 8.78 -14.20 11.35
N LEU A 172 8.04 -14.98 10.56
CA LEU A 172 6.58 -14.98 10.60
C LEU A 172 5.98 -15.89 11.70
N ASN A 173 6.84 -16.55 12.50
CA ASN A 173 6.43 -17.57 13.48
C ASN A 173 5.52 -18.64 12.85
N LEU A 174 5.93 -19.18 11.71
CA LEU A 174 5.26 -20.25 10.97
C LEU A 174 5.93 -21.59 11.23
N ASP A 175 5.12 -22.62 11.44
CA ASP A 175 5.56 -24.00 11.56
C ASP A 175 5.52 -24.68 10.19
N GLU A 176 6.68 -25.12 9.69
CA GLU A 176 6.82 -25.83 8.41
C GLU A 176 6.14 -27.20 8.39
N SER A 177 5.82 -27.77 9.56
CA SER A 177 5.11 -29.06 9.64
C SER A 177 3.65 -29.00 9.20
N VAL A 178 3.09 -27.80 9.04
CA VAL A 178 1.71 -27.57 8.62
C VAL A 178 1.67 -27.12 7.17
N SER A 179 0.68 -27.62 6.42
CA SER A 179 0.42 -27.12 5.06
C SER A 179 0.09 -25.62 5.11
N ILE A 180 0.99 -24.81 4.55
CA ILE A 180 0.82 -23.36 4.51
C ILE A 180 -0.21 -23.00 3.46
N THR A 181 -1.34 -22.45 3.92
CA THR A 181 -2.34 -21.82 3.06
C THR A 181 -2.20 -20.31 3.11
N LEU A 182 -2.72 -19.62 2.10
CA LEU A 182 -2.78 -18.16 2.05
C LEU A 182 -3.39 -17.56 3.33
N ALA A 183 -4.47 -18.15 3.83
CA ALA A 183 -5.15 -17.68 5.04
C ALA A 183 -4.25 -17.76 6.29
N ILE A 184 -3.49 -18.86 6.42
CA ILE A 184 -2.52 -19.04 7.52
C ILE A 184 -1.39 -18.03 7.39
N LEU A 185 -0.82 -17.90 6.20
CA LEU A 185 0.29 -16.97 5.93
C LEU A 185 -0.12 -15.52 6.22
N LYS A 186 -1.28 -15.05 5.70
CA LYS A 186 -1.81 -13.71 5.97
C LYS A 186 -2.05 -13.46 7.47
N ARG A 187 -2.59 -14.45 8.19
CA ARG A 187 -2.84 -14.32 9.64
C ARG A 187 -1.56 -14.08 10.41
N HIS A 188 -0.52 -14.86 10.13
CA HIS A 188 0.77 -14.74 10.79
C HIS A 188 1.49 -13.44 10.41
N TYR A 189 1.48 -13.09 9.12
CA TYR A 189 1.99 -11.82 8.62
C TYR A 189 1.35 -10.62 9.33
N ARG A 190 0.02 -10.50 9.33
CA ARG A 190 -0.67 -9.36 9.96
C ARG A 190 -0.38 -9.28 11.46
N LYS A 191 -0.28 -10.42 12.14
CA LYS A 191 0.09 -10.47 13.56
C LYS A 191 1.50 -9.93 13.79
N GLN A 192 2.49 -10.37 13.00
CA GLN A 192 3.87 -9.91 13.14
C GLN A 192 4.03 -8.45 12.74
N LEU A 193 3.41 -8.02 11.64
CA LEU A 193 3.49 -6.63 11.20
C LEU A 193 2.94 -5.71 12.29
N ALA A 194 1.82 -6.07 12.92
CA ALA A 194 1.25 -5.30 14.01
C ALA A 194 2.17 -5.21 15.25
N THR A 195 3.03 -6.19 15.51
CA THR A 195 3.98 -6.13 16.64
C THR A 195 5.21 -5.28 16.35
N VAL A 196 5.65 -5.25 15.08
CA VAL A 196 6.85 -4.49 14.67
C VAL A 196 6.53 -3.14 14.03
N HIS A 197 5.25 -2.76 13.94
CA HIS A 197 4.83 -1.51 13.33
C HIS A 197 5.44 -0.31 14.08
N PRO A 198 5.99 0.71 13.38
CA PRO A 198 6.58 1.90 14.02
C PRO A 198 5.66 2.59 15.02
N ASP A 199 4.37 2.77 14.67
CA ASP A 199 3.37 3.38 15.57
C ASP A 199 3.12 2.61 16.88
N LYS A 200 3.53 1.34 16.96
CA LYS A 200 3.34 0.48 18.14
C LYS A 200 4.65 0.21 18.88
N GLY A 201 5.68 1.02 18.63
CA GLY A 201 7.00 0.91 19.27
C GLY A 201 7.99 -0.02 18.55
N GLY A 202 7.64 -0.50 17.35
CA GLY A 202 8.58 -1.21 16.48
C GLY A 202 9.43 -0.26 15.63
N SER A 203 10.09 -0.80 14.60
CA SER A 203 10.95 -0.04 13.70
C SER A 203 10.59 -0.24 12.23
N HIS A 204 10.92 0.74 11.39
CA HIS A 204 10.70 0.65 9.95
C HIS A 204 11.43 -0.57 9.34
N GLU A 205 12.66 -0.82 9.78
CA GLU A 205 13.46 -1.98 9.36
C GLU A 205 12.83 -3.32 9.75
N ALA A 206 12.29 -3.44 10.97
CA ALA A 206 11.63 -4.67 11.40
C ALA A 206 10.34 -4.93 10.60
N ALA A 207 9.56 -3.88 10.32
CA ALA A 207 8.37 -3.98 9.47
C ALA A 207 8.73 -4.37 8.03
N GLN A 208 9.79 -3.78 7.47
CA GLN A 208 10.34 -4.16 6.16
C GLN A 208 10.71 -5.64 6.09
N ASN A 209 11.40 -6.17 7.10
CA ASN A 209 11.79 -7.57 7.15
C ASN A 209 10.57 -8.50 7.16
N VAL A 210 9.54 -8.17 7.96
CA VAL A 210 8.28 -8.94 8.01
C VAL A 210 7.53 -8.91 6.68
N ILE A 211 7.46 -7.74 6.03
CA ILE A 211 6.84 -7.56 4.72
C ILE A 211 7.59 -8.37 3.65
N SER A 212 8.92 -8.28 3.63
CA SER A 212 9.77 -9.03 2.70
C SER A 212 9.63 -10.55 2.88
N ALA A 213 9.62 -11.04 4.12
CA ALA A 213 9.39 -12.46 4.41
C ALA A 213 8.02 -12.94 3.92
N TYR A 214 6.96 -12.13 4.09
CA TYR A 214 5.64 -12.44 3.56
C TYR A 214 5.63 -12.52 2.03
N GLN A 215 6.25 -11.55 1.33
CA GLN A 215 6.39 -11.57 -0.13
C GLN A 215 7.17 -12.79 -0.62
N THR A 216 8.25 -13.16 0.07
CA THR A 216 9.08 -14.33 -0.28
C THR A 216 8.30 -15.62 -0.11
N LEU A 217 7.55 -15.79 0.98
CA LEU A 217 6.76 -17.00 1.21
C LEU A 217 5.53 -17.10 0.30
N LEU A 218 4.88 -15.98 -0.06
CA LEU A 218 3.84 -15.97 -1.10
C LEU A 218 4.37 -16.55 -2.41
N ARG A 219 5.55 -16.08 -2.84
CA ARG A 219 6.21 -16.55 -4.07
C ARG A 219 6.65 -18.01 -3.95
N TYR A 220 7.20 -18.41 -2.81
CA TYR A 220 7.68 -19.78 -2.55
C TYR A 220 6.57 -20.82 -2.64
N TYR A 221 5.40 -20.51 -2.07
CA TYR A 221 4.25 -21.42 -2.08
C TYR A 221 3.31 -21.24 -3.28
N GLY A 222 3.53 -20.23 -4.12
CA GLY A 222 2.65 -19.92 -5.26
C GLY A 222 1.23 -19.50 -4.85
N LEU A 223 1.14 -18.69 -3.77
CA LEU A 223 -0.12 -18.26 -3.12
C LEU A 223 -0.59 -16.85 -3.53
#